data_AF-A0A6G1KHL4-F1
#
_entry.id   AF-A0A6G1KHL4-F1
#
_cell.length_a   1.000
_cell.length_b   1.000
_cell.length_c   1.000
_cell.angle_alpha   90.00
_cell.angle_beta   90.00
_cell.angle_gamma   90.00
#
_symmetry.space_group_name_H-M   'P 1'
#
loop_
_entity.id
_entity.type
_entity.pdbx_description
1 polymer ?
#
loop_
_entity_poly.entity_id
_entity_poly.type
_entity_poly.pdbx_seq_one_letter_code
_entity_poly.pdbx_strand_id
1 'polypeptide(L)'
;MSSSSSASQPSSSGKPEQLDPILRNALRYTISPREYQLLHQYLLSRAPAVKKRTLPPRRYEAITKATDDYNAAAIRASLRLAVGMFSALKAWELISTKLLSRGTVARPQRKVPIWKSTNVRLTASLSLILLFHRLLRRFFTRLRESLLSNDAKPFRKRNPRIARSLTSKIAPAIGSSMAGFFLAVYPGDQLRITMAIYVFTRALEFWYNHLEDQGYFHNKPYWVGSWMLMPVSAGQLLHAFVFDRDCFPEAYGKFILNNSPEYIQKRPEGYPTHLSWPSTFGIVDSLAQISKMNWLPFVSPILFPVTETLPKSLAAISPITSPAHPAIKSLSCALLHPNDPSCMRTYVSYWIQAFPKVARFFTLFLTAMSITRYKAFLNSPIRAVNQLAKSILRMSLFISGAIGTSWGSICLFQNVFPRTFLPTQRWFLGGFLGGMWAFLERKNGRGNFMYSARMSIDSLWKVGTKRGWWRGVKNGDVLLFTISLATINVLYEMSPRSVNSGVARKGLGVLRGEGWVDRAALSREGKGKGKAVDEKEE
;
A
#
# COMPACT_ATOMS: atom_id res chain seq x y z
N MET A 1 29.58 9.60 85.14
CA MET A 1 29.49 10.30 83.84
C MET A 1 30.26 9.45 82.83
N SER A 2 29.75 8.90 81.73
CA SER A 2 28.42 8.78 81.16
C SER A 2 28.50 7.60 80.19
N SER A 3 27.45 6.79 80.15
CA SER A 3 27.22 5.59 79.34
C SER A 3 27.34 5.81 77.82
N SER A 4 28.05 4.93 77.11
CA SER A 4 27.94 4.77 75.66
C SER A 4 27.34 3.39 75.32
N SER A 5 26.03 3.43 75.12
CA SER A 5 25.17 2.36 74.65
C SER A 5 25.52 1.92 73.22
N SER A 6 25.76 0.63 73.06
CA SER A 6 25.79 -0.12 71.81
C SER A 6 24.43 -0.01 71.09
N ALA A 7 24.40 0.73 69.98
CA ALA A 7 23.21 0.85 69.14
C ALA A 7 23.09 -0.39 68.23
N SER A 8 22.05 -1.17 68.49
CA SER A 8 21.55 -2.27 67.68
C SER A 8 21.13 -1.80 66.28
N GLN A 9 21.55 -2.53 65.25
CA GLN A 9 20.99 -2.39 63.91
C GLN A 9 19.54 -2.90 63.90
N PRO A 10 18.56 -2.15 63.37
CA PRO A 10 17.25 -2.71 63.08
C PRO A 10 17.30 -3.45 61.75
N SER A 11 17.26 -4.79 61.83
CA SER A 11 16.91 -5.68 60.73
C SER A 11 15.49 -5.37 60.27
N SER A 12 15.32 -4.59 59.19
CA SER A 12 14.02 -4.40 58.55
C SER A 12 13.70 -5.57 57.62
N SER A 13 13.40 -6.73 58.21
CA SER A 13 12.67 -7.80 57.53
C SER A 13 11.19 -7.41 57.42
N GLY A 14 10.91 -6.41 56.58
CA GLY A 14 9.55 -6.00 56.27
C GLY A 14 8.90 -7.02 55.34
N LYS A 15 7.87 -7.73 55.82
CA LYS A 15 6.89 -8.42 54.96
C LYS A 15 6.47 -7.45 53.85
N PRO A 16 6.37 -7.89 52.58
CA PRO A 16 5.89 -7.02 51.52
C PRO A 16 4.47 -6.59 51.89
N GLU A 17 4.31 -5.31 52.21
CA GLU A 17 3.03 -4.62 52.33
C GLU A 17 2.14 -5.10 51.17
N GLN A 18 1.08 -5.85 51.49
CA GLN A 18 0.18 -6.46 50.52
C GLN A 18 -0.56 -5.32 49.81
N LEU A 19 0.03 -4.83 48.73
CA LEU A 19 -0.66 -3.92 47.83
C LEU A 19 -1.92 -4.61 47.33
N ASP A 20 -3.01 -3.85 47.30
CA ASP A 20 -4.30 -4.29 46.80
C ASP A 20 -4.13 -5.04 45.45
N PRO A 21 -4.66 -6.27 45.30
CA PRO A 21 -4.59 -7.03 44.06
C PRO A 21 -5.09 -6.23 42.84
N ILE A 22 -6.06 -5.33 43.02
CA ILE A 22 -6.58 -4.47 41.95
C ILE A 22 -5.50 -3.49 41.50
N LEU A 23 -4.84 -2.81 42.44
CA LEU A 23 -3.75 -1.87 42.17
C LEU A 23 -2.56 -2.59 41.53
N ARG A 24 -2.20 -3.78 42.03
CA ARG A 24 -1.13 -4.62 41.46
C ARG A 24 -1.41 -4.95 39.99
N ASN A 25 -2.64 -5.37 39.68
CA ASN A 25 -3.06 -5.66 38.31
C ASN A 25 -3.07 -4.40 37.44
N ALA A 26 -3.60 -3.28 37.95
CA ALA A 26 -3.61 -2.01 37.23
C ALA A 26 -2.18 -1.57 36.85
N LEU A 27 -1.23 -1.60 37.79
CA LEU A 27 0.17 -1.26 37.54
C LEU A 27 0.80 -2.18 36.48
N ARG A 28 0.49 -3.48 36.54
CA ARG A 28 1.01 -4.49 35.61
C ARG A 28 0.51 -4.30 34.18
N TYR A 29 -0.75 -3.94 34.00
CA TYR A 29 -1.35 -3.72 32.68
C TYR A 29 -1.07 -2.34 32.09
N THR A 30 -0.62 -1.38 32.89
CA THR A 30 -0.36 0.00 32.44
C THR A 30 1.10 0.26 32.08
N ILE A 31 2.05 -0.08 32.96
CA ILE A 31 3.47 0.29 32.82
C ILE A 31 4.36 -0.95 32.89
N SER A 32 5.40 -1.01 32.07
CA SER A 32 6.41 -2.07 32.19
C SER A 32 7.49 -1.74 33.22
N PRO A 33 8.12 -2.74 33.85
CA PRO A 33 9.21 -2.50 34.80
C PRO A 33 10.33 -1.62 34.23
N ARG A 34 10.67 -1.81 32.94
CA ARG A 34 11.67 -0.98 32.23
C ARG A 34 11.21 0.46 32.02
N GLU A 35 9.95 0.66 31.65
CA GLU A 35 9.39 2.01 31.50
C GLU A 35 9.28 2.70 32.86
N TYR A 36 8.90 1.98 33.90
CA TYR A 36 8.87 2.51 35.25
C TYR A 36 10.26 2.96 35.69
N GLN A 37 11.30 2.17 35.41
CA GLN A 37 12.68 2.54 35.69
C GLN A 37 13.10 3.83 34.97
N LEU A 38 12.78 3.97 33.68
CA LEU A 38 13.07 5.18 32.91
C LEU A 38 12.28 6.39 33.41
N LEU A 39 10.99 6.21 33.70
CA LEU A 39 10.12 7.26 34.22
C LEU A 39 10.58 7.69 35.62
N HIS A 40 11.02 6.75 36.45
CA HIS A 40 11.60 7.02 37.76
C HIS A 40 12.91 7.81 37.63
N GLN A 41 13.81 7.43 36.73
CA GLN A 41 15.04 8.19 36.44
C GLN A 41 14.73 9.62 35.95
N TYR A 42 13.76 9.75 35.05
CA TYR A 42 13.32 11.05 34.54
C TYR A 42 12.71 11.93 35.63
N LEU A 43 11.82 11.37 36.46
CA LEU A 43 11.23 12.09 37.59
C LEU A 43 12.29 12.55 38.60
N LEU A 44 13.27 11.71 38.91
CA LEU A 44 14.37 12.08 39.80
C LEU A 44 15.24 13.20 39.22
N SER A 45 15.44 13.22 37.90
CA SER A 45 16.20 14.27 37.22
C SER A 45 15.51 15.65 37.25
N ARG A 46 14.18 15.69 37.26
CA ARG A 46 13.41 16.95 37.25
C ARG A 46 12.87 17.38 38.61
N ALA A 47 12.62 16.43 39.52
CA ALA A 47 11.96 16.69 40.79
C ALA A 47 12.50 15.74 41.89
N PRO A 48 13.66 16.04 42.48
CA PRO A 48 14.28 15.19 43.49
C PRO A 48 13.43 15.02 44.77
N ALA A 49 12.51 15.95 45.05
CA ALA A 49 11.55 15.86 46.15
C ALA A 49 10.59 14.65 46.04
N VAL A 50 10.38 14.11 44.84
CA VAL A 50 9.48 12.98 44.58
C VAL A 50 10.12 11.62 44.93
N LYS A 51 11.43 11.60 45.24
CA LYS A 51 12.17 10.39 45.64
C LYS A 51 11.57 9.68 46.85
N LYS A 52 11.01 10.42 47.82
CA LYS A 52 10.39 9.86 49.02
C LYS A 52 8.98 9.29 48.77
N ARG A 53 8.31 9.67 47.67
CA ARG A 53 6.93 9.28 47.34
C ARG A 53 6.83 8.23 46.23
N THR A 54 7.95 7.83 45.63
CA THR A 54 7.99 6.87 44.52
C THR A 54 8.55 5.53 44.96
N LEU A 55 7.97 4.45 44.44
CA LEU A 55 8.46 3.09 44.69
C LEU A 55 9.85 2.91 44.03
N PRO A 56 10.82 2.27 44.70
CA PRO A 56 12.08 1.90 44.07
C PRO A 56 11.83 0.95 42.88
N PRO A 57 12.54 1.08 41.75
CA PRO A 57 12.34 0.22 40.57
C PRO A 57 12.41 -1.28 40.87
N ARG A 58 13.33 -1.71 41.74
CA ARG A 58 13.46 -3.11 42.17
C ARG A 58 12.22 -3.61 42.93
N ARG A 59 11.63 -2.76 43.77
CA ARG A 59 10.42 -3.09 44.53
C ARG A 59 9.21 -3.14 43.59
N TYR A 60 9.12 -2.18 42.65
CA TYR A 60 8.10 -2.18 41.61
C TYR A 60 8.15 -3.44 40.73
N GLU A 61 9.34 -3.87 40.32
CA GLU A 61 9.53 -5.12 39.59
C GLU A 61 9.09 -6.33 40.41
N ALA A 62 9.48 -6.42 41.69
CA ALA A 62 9.05 -7.51 42.57
C ALA A 62 7.52 -7.58 42.73
N ILE A 63 6.84 -6.44 42.82
CA ILE A 63 5.37 -6.36 42.93
C ILE A 63 4.69 -6.78 41.62
N THR A 64 5.21 -6.33 40.48
CA THR A 64 4.61 -6.57 39.16
C THR A 64 5.02 -7.90 38.52
N LYS A 65 6.07 -8.55 39.03
CA LYS A 65 6.53 -9.87 38.59
C LYS A 65 5.43 -10.91 38.80
N ALA A 66 5.08 -11.58 37.72
CA ALA A 66 4.13 -12.68 37.69
C ALA A 66 4.70 -13.80 36.83
N THR A 67 4.27 -15.03 37.08
CA THR A 67 4.69 -16.24 36.36
C THR A 67 4.39 -16.18 34.85
N ASP A 68 3.41 -15.39 34.44
CA ASP A 68 2.97 -15.30 33.05
C ASP A 68 2.63 -13.88 32.60
N ASP A 69 3.61 -13.12 32.09
CA ASP A 69 3.45 -11.71 31.69
C ASP A 69 3.03 -11.45 30.24
N TYR A 70 2.73 -12.50 29.47
CA TYR A 70 2.44 -12.35 28.04
C TYR A 70 1.13 -11.60 27.77
N ASN A 71 0.06 -11.89 28.53
CA ASN A 71 -1.23 -11.20 28.33
C ASN A 71 -1.13 -9.71 28.68
N ALA A 72 -0.44 -9.38 29.77
CA ALA A 72 -0.19 -7.99 30.14
C ALA A 72 0.73 -7.28 29.14
N ALA A 73 1.73 -7.97 28.57
CA ALA A 73 2.53 -7.43 27.48
C ALA A 73 1.73 -7.20 26.19
N ALA A 74 0.77 -8.09 25.87
CA ALA A 74 -0.12 -7.93 24.72
C ALA A 74 -1.03 -6.70 24.87
N ILE A 75 -1.67 -6.52 26.03
CA ILE A 75 -2.53 -5.37 26.33
C ILE A 75 -1.74 -4.05 26.30
N ARG A 76 -0.56 -4.01 26.94
CA ARG A 76 0.31 -2.82 26.90
C ARG A 76 0.71 -2.47 25.46
N ALA A 77 1.08 -3.46 24.65
CA ALA A 77 1.46 -3.22 23.26
C ALA A 77 0.30 -2.70 22.41
N SER A 78 -0.91 -3.25 22.57
CA SER A 78 -2.09 -2.74 21.85
C SER A 78 -2.49 -1.34 22.29
N LEU A 79 -2.36 -1.01 23.57
CA LEU A 79 -2.63 0.34 24.08
C LEU A 79 -1.62 1.35 23.55
N ARG A 80 -0.32 0.99 23.53
CA ARG A 80 0.73 1.84 22.93
C ARG A 80 0.50 2.06 21.45
N LEU A 81 0.13 1.02 20.71
CA LEU A 81 -0.23 1.14 19.30
C LEU A 81 -1.42 2.10 19.13
N ALA A 82 -2.44 1.97 19.98
CA ALA A 82 -3.61 2.84 19.94
C ALA A 82 -3.23 4.32 20.16
N VAL A 83 -2.49 4.62 21.23
CA VAL A 83 -2.05 5.99 21.54
C VAL A 83 -1.15 6.56 20.45
N GLY A 84 -0.19 5.76 19.96
CA GLY A 84 0.74 6.17 18.91
C GLY A 84 0.03 6.47 17.59
N MET A 85 -0.86 5.58 17.14
CA MET A 85 -1.61 5.77 15.90
C MET A 85 -2.59 6.93 15.99
N PHE A 86 -3.30 7.08 17.11
CA PHE A 86 -4.23 8.20 17.29
C PHE A 86 -3.49 9.54 17.27
N SER A 87 -2.37 9.65 17.99
CA SER A 87 -1.52 10.84 18.00
C SER A 87 -0.98 11.16 16.60
N ALA A 88 -0.53 10.15 15.85
CA ALA A 88 -0.04 10.34 14.48
C ALA A 88 -1.13 10.82 13.53
N LEU A 89 -2.34 10.24 13.59
CA LEU A 89 -3.48 10.67 12.79
C LEU A 89 -3.90 12.11 13.12
N LYS A 90 -3.90 12.47 14.41
CA LYS A 90 -4.20 13.85 14.84
C LYS A 90 -3.12 14.84 14.43
N ALA A 91 -1.85 14.47 14.54
CA ALA A 91 -0.76 15.30 14.04
C ALA A 91 -0.87 15.52 12.52
N TRP A 92 -1.20 14.48 11.75
CA TRP A 92 -1.42 14.58 10.31
C TRP A 92 -2.61 15.49 9.95
N GLU A 93 -3.72 15.37 10.68
CA GLU A 93 -4.88 16.25 10.54
C GLU A 93 -4.49 17.71 10.79
N LEU A 94 -3.72 18.00 11.85
CA LEU A 94 -3.23 19.35 12.16
C LEU A 94 -2.26 19.88 11.10
N ILE A 95 -1.34 19.06 10.60
CA ILE A 95 -0.38 19.47 9.57
C ILE A 95 -1.14 19.75 8.26
N SER A 96 -2.04 18.86 7.84
CA SER A 96 -2.80 19.05 6.60
C SER A 96 -3.67 20.30 6.62
N THR A 97 -4.33 20.59 7.74
CA THR A 97 -5.19 21.77 7.91
C THR A 97 -4.43 23.09 8.11
N LYS A 98 -3.20 23.07 8.63
CA LYS A 98 -2.40 24.29 8.81
C LYS A 98 -1.43 24.58 7.67
N LEU A 99 -0.85 23.54 7.06
CA LEU A 99 0.22 23.67 6.07
C LEU A 99 -0.27 23.54 4.62
N LEU A 100 -1.25 22.66 4.36
CA LEU A 100 -1.66 22.32 2.99
C LEU A 100 -2.95 23.02 2.53
N SER A 101 -3.80 23.49 3.44
CA SER A 101 -5.05 24.19 3.10
C SER A 101 -4.94 25.72 3.16
N ARG A 102 -3.76 26.31 2.91
CA ARG A 102 -3.65 27.76 2.69
C ARG A 102 -4.55 28.15 1.50
N GLY A 103 -5.73 28.70 1.80
CA GLY A 103 -6.69 29.22 0.81
C GLY A 103 -8.00 28.46 0.62
N THR A 104 -8.25 27.35 1.33
CA THR A 104 -9.57 26.67 1.29
C THR A 104 -10.28 26.76 2.64
N VAL A 105 -11.41 27.47 2.68
CA VAL A 105 -12.30 27.50 3.86
C VAL A 105 -12.84 26.08 4.06
N ALA A 106 -12.37 25.40 5.10
CA ALA A 106 -12.86 24.07 5.44
C ALA A 106 -14.37 24.15 5.76
N ARG A 107 -15.19 23.41 5.01
CA ARG A 107 -16.63 23.28 5.31
C ARG A 107 -16.80 22.79 6.76
N PRO A 108 -17.74 23.34 7.54
CA PRO A 108 -17.95 22.94 8.92
C PRO A 108 -18.33 21.45 8.95
N GLN A 109 -17.44 20.62 9.50
CA GLN A 109 -17.73 19.20 9.68
C GLN A 109 -18.70 19.03 10.85
N ARG A 110 -19.79 18.28 10.62
CA ARG A 110 -20.79 17.94 11.64
C ARG A 110 -20.08 17.22 12.79
N LYS A 111 -20.23 17.73 14.02
CA LYS A 111 -19.66 17.11 15.22
C LYS A 111 -20.24 15.70 15.38
N VAL A 112 -19.45 14.68 15.06
CA VAL A 112 -19.78 13.28 15.30
C VAL A 112 -19.33 12.87 16.70
N PRO A 113 -20.06 11.97 17.39
CA PRO A 113 -19.59 11.38 18.65
C PRO A 113 -18.20 10.77 18.49
N ILE A 114 -17.37 10.84 19.54
CA ILE A 114 -15.95 10.43 19.52
C ILE A 114 -15.79 8.99 19.01
N TRP A 115 -16.65 8.06 19.45
CA TRP A 115 -16.64 6.65 19.03
C TRP A 115 -17.05 6.42 17.58
N LYS A 116 -17.77 7.36 16.95
CA LYS A 116 -18.11 7.31 15.52
C LYS A 116 -17.02 7.92 14.63
N SER A 117 -16.00 8.55 15.21
CA SER A 117 -14.93 9.15 14.43
C SER A 117 -14.07 8.09 13.72
N THR A 118 -13.76 8.35 12.45
CA THR A 118 -12.98 7.45 11.60
C THR A 118 -11.59 7.17 12.18
N ASN A 119 -10.94 8.17 12.76
CA ASN A 119 -9.62 8.04 13.38
C ASN A 119 -9.63 7.14 14.61
N VAL A 120 -10.64 7.25 15.48
CA VAL A 120 -10.78 6.37 16.65
C VAL A 120 -11.08 4.95 16.21
N ARG A 121 -11.97 4.76 15.22
CA ARG A 121 -12.32 3.42 14.71
C ARG A 121 -11.14 2.73 14.01
N LEU A 122 -10.32 3.48 13.27
CA LEU A 122 -9.11 2.95 12.65
C LEU A 122 -8.10 2.50 13.71
N THR A 123 -7.87 3.37 14.69
CA THR A 123 -6.96 3.11 15.81
C THR A 123 -7.41 1.88 16.61
N ALA A 124 -8.71 1.81 16.93
CA ALA A 124 -9.31 0.68 17.62
C ALA A 124 -9.22 -0.61 16.81
N SER A 125 -9.45 -0.55 15.51
CA SER A 125 -9.32 -1.71 14.62
C SER A 125 -7.89 -2.28 14.65
N LEU A 126 -6.87 -1.44 14.44
CA LEU A 126 -5.47 -1.87 14.44
C LEU A 126 -5.01 -2.39 15.82
N SER A 127 -5.43 -1.75 16.91
CA SER A 127 -5.09 -2.20 18.26
C SER A 127 -5.76 -3.52 18.63
N LEU A 128 -7.03 -3.71 18.24
CA LEU A 128 -7.75 -4.97 18.42
C LEU A 128 -7.14 -6.09 17.57
N ILE A 129 -6.78 -5.83 16.31
CA ILE A 129 -6.06 -6.79 15.47
C ILE A 129 -4.78 -7.24 16.19
N LEU A 130 -3.96 -6.32 16.70
CA LEU A 130 -2.72 -6.69 17.39
C LEU A 130 -2.98 -7.46 18.70
N LEU A 131 -3.93 -7.02 19.51
CA LEU A 131 -4.27 -7.66 20.78
C LEU A 131 -4.76 -9.09 20.56
N PHE A 132 -5.79 -9.25 19.73
CA PHE A 132 -6.40 -10.55 19.47
C PHE A 132 -5.48 -11.46 18.69
N HIS A 133 -4.63 -10.93 17.80
CA HIS A 133 -3.65 -11.78 17.11
C HIS A 133 -2.71 -12.46 18.11
N ARG A 134 -2.19 -11.72 19.10
CA ARG A 134 -1.35 -12.28 20.18
C ARG A 134 -2.12 -13.24 21.08
N LEU A 135 -3.31 -12.87 21.56
CA LEU A 135 -4.11 -13.71 22.44
C LEU A 135 -4.53 -15.02 21.76
N LEU A 136 -5.03 -14.95 20.53
CA LEU A 136 -5.41 -16.11 19.75
C LEU A 136 -4.20 -16.97 19.42
N ARG A 137 -3.07 -16.37 19.01
CA ARG A 137 -1.84 -17.12 18.75
C ARG A 137 -1.44 -17.94 19.97
N ARG A 138 -1.41 -17.30 21.13
CA ARG A 138 -1.10 -17.94 22.41
C ARG A 138 -2.09 -19.08 22.71
N PHE A 139 -3.38 -18.80 22.60
CA PHE A 139 -4.43 -19.79 22.84
C PHE A 139 -4.24 -21.02 21.96
N PHE A 140 -4.08 -20.85 20.64
CA PHE A 140 -3.88 -21.96 19.72
C PHE A 140 -2.54 -22.69 19.92
N THR A 141 -1.47 -22.00 20.33
CA THR A 141 -0.21 -22.66 20.71
C THR A 141 -0.39 -23.55 21.93
N ARG A 142 -1.01 -23.03 23.01
CA ARG A 142 -1.30 -23.82 24.23
C ARG A 142 -2.29 -24.96 23.97
N LEU A 143 -3.31 -24.71 23.16
CA LEU A 143 -4.27 -25.73 22.74
C LEU A 143 -3.55 -26.85 21.99
N ARG A 144 -2.65 -26.51 21.06
CA ARG A 144 -1.83 -27.49 20.35
C ARG A 144 -0.93 -28.29 21.29
N GLU A 145 -0.26 -27.63 22.23
CA GLU A 145 0.59 -28.29 23.24
C GLU A 145 -0.22 -29.27 24.11
N SER A 146 -1.39 -28.83 24.59
CA SER A 146 -2.31 -29.68 25.37
C SER A 146 -2.84 -30.86 24.55
N LEU A 147 -3.19 -30.67 23.28
CA LEU A 147 -3.66 -31.76 22.41
C LEU A 147 -2.55 -32.75 22.01
N LEU A 148 -1.29 -32.32 22.05
CA LEU A 148 -0.13 -33.20 21.84
C LEU A 148 0.22 -34.01 23.09
N SER A 149 -0.24 -33.60 24.28
CA SER A 149 0.02 -34.32 25.52
C SER A 149 -0.55 -35.75 25.50
N ASN A 150 -0.02 -36.59 26.39
CA ASN A 150 -0.48 -37.96 26.53
C ASN A 150 -1.94 -38.03 27.05
N ASP A 151 -2.35 -37.05 27.84
CA ASP A 151 -3.70 -36.98 28.45
C ASP A 151 -4.78 -36.74 27.40
N ALA A 152 -4.44 -36.11 26.27
CA ALA A 152 -5.39 -35.82 25.18
C ALA A 152 -5.54 -36.97 24.16
N LYS A 153 -4.90 -38.14 24.36
CA LYS A 153 -5.08 -39.34 23.53
C LYS A 153 -6.55 -39.74 23.27
N PRO A 154 -7.45 -39.82 24.27
CA PRO A 154 -8.85 -40.19 24.03
C PRO A 154 -9.58 -39.19 23.12
N PHE A 155 -9.33 -37.89 23.28
CA PHE A 155 -9.89 -36.86 22.40
C PHE A 155 -9.43 -37.02 20.94
N ARG A 156 -8.14 -37.30 20.72
CA ARG A 156 -7.57 -37.52 19.39
C ARG A 156 -8.16 -38.74 18.69
N LYS A 157 -8.42 -39.82 19.43
CA LYS A 157 -9.10 -41.02 18.90
C LYS A 157 -10.56 -40.74 18.55
N ARG A 158 -11.27 -39.97 19.39
CA ARG A 158 -12.69 -39.63 19.17
C ARG A 158 -12.90 -38.70 17.97
N ASN A 159 -12.01 -37.75 17.74
CA ASN A 159 -12.15 -36.70 16.71
C ASN A 159 -10.91 -36.58 15.82
N PRO A 160 -10.62 -37.56 14.93
CA PRO A 160 -9.35 -37.62 14.21
C PRO A 160 -9.12 -36.43 13.27
N ARG A 161 -10.18 -35.94 12.58
CA ARG A 161 -10.07 -34.81 11.64
C ARG A 161 -9.77 -33.49 12.36
N ILE A 162 -10.53 -33.19 13.41
CA ILE A 162 -10.38 -31.97 14.21
C ILE A 162 -9.03 -31.98 14.92
N ALA A 163 -8.65 -33.11 15.52
CA ALA A 163 -7.35 -33.28 16.14
C ALA A 163 -6.20 -33.05 15.16
N ARG A 164 -6.27 -33.61 13.94
CA ARG A 164 -5.24 -33.40 12.90
C ARG A 164 -5.13 -31.91 12.51
N SER A 165 -6.26 -31.23 12.36
CA SER A 165 -6.27 -29.79 12.04
C SER A 165 -5.66 -28.95 13.16
N LEU A 166 -6.05 -29.17 14.43
CA LEU A 166 -5.59 -28.37 15.58
C LEU A 166 -4.15 -28.69 16.01
N THR A 167 -3.66 -29.91 15.75
CA THR A 167 -2.26 -30.30 16.06
C THR A 167 -1.27 -29.88 14.97
N SER A 168 -1.76 -29.44 13.81
CA SER A 168 -0.94 -28.95 12.70
C SER A 168 -0.04 -27.78 13.12
N LYS A 169 1.18 -27.71 12.55
CA LYS A 169 2.14 -26.63 12.80
C LYS A 169 1.59 -25.25 12.39
N ILE A 170 0.70 -25.22 11.39
CA ILE A 170 0.10 -23.98 10.87
C ILE A 170 -1.16 -23.53 11.61
N ALA A 171 -1.73 -24.38 12.50
CA ALA A 171 -2.98 -24.07 13.20
C ALA A 171 -2.89 -22.76 14.03
N PRO A 172 -1.82 -22.50 14.79
CA PRO A 172 -1.68 -21.22 15.49
C PRO A 172 -1.54 -20.01 14.57
N ALA A 173 -1.02 -20.18 13.34
CA ALA A 173 -0.88 -19.10 12.37
C ALA A 173 -2.21 -18.73 11.72
N ILE A 174 -3.02 -19.74 11.39
CA ILE A 174 -4.37 -19.54 10.86
C ILE A 174 -5.27 -18.95 11.95
N GLY A 175 -5.26 -19.55 13.15
CA GLY A 175 -6.08 -19.13 14.27
C GLY A 175 -5.81 -17.70 14.72
N SER A 176 -4.54 -17.27 14.79
CA SER A 176 -4.21 -15.88 15.11
C SER A 176 -4.66 -14.88 14.05
N SER A 177 -4.74 -15.32 12.79
CA SER A 177 -5.13 -14.47 11.66
C SER A 177 -6.62 -14.13 11.65
N MET A 178 -7.46 -14.86 12.41
CA MET A 178 -8.86 -14.48 12.66
C MET A 178 -8.99 -13.11 13.33
N ALA A 179 -7.93 -12.61 13.98
CA ALA A 179 -7.88 -11.23 14.44
C ALA A 179 -8.09 -10.22 13.30
N GLY A 180 -7.84 -10.59 12.04
CA GLY A 180 -8.13 -9.77 10.86
C GLY A 180 -9.59 -9.36 10.70
N PHE A 181 -10.55 -10.10 11.31
CA PHE A 181 -11.96 -9.71 11.32
C PHE A 181 -12.20 -8.38 12.05
N PHE A 182 -11.32 -7.97 12.96
CA PHE A 182 -11.39 -6.65 13.60
C PHE A 182 -11.11 -5.49 12.63
N LEU A 183 -10.72 -5.76 11.37
CA LEU A 183 -10.76 -4.76 10.31
C LEU A 183 -12.18 -4.23 10.07
N ALA A 184 -13.23 -5.02 10.34
CA ALA A 184 -14.62 -4.60 10.23
C ALA A 184 -15.00 -3.46 11.20
N VAL A 185 -14.23 -3.26 12.28
CA VAL A 185 -14.42 -2.12 13.20
C VAL A 185 -14.18 -0.80 12.48
N TYR A 186 -13.27 -0.77 11.49
CA TYR A 186 -13.05 0.39 10.63
C TYR A 186 -14.20 0.53 9.61
N PRO A 187 -14.78 1.73 9.40
CA PRO A 187 -15.79 1.95 8.38
C PRO A 187 -15.34 1.47 6.99
N GLY A 188 -16.31 1.15 6.13
CA GLY A 188 -16.09 0.69 4.75
C GLY A 188 -15.60 1.77 3.80
N ASP A 189 -14.58 2.52 4.22
CA ASP A 189 -13.96 3.59 3.45
C ASP A 189 -12.93 3.01 2.46
N GLN A 190 -12.55 3.80 1.44
CA GLN A 190 -11.54 3.41 0.44
C GLN A 190 -10.20 2.97 1.06
N LEU A 191 -9.84 3.51 2.23
CA LEU A 191 -8.64 3.08 2.95
C LEU A 191 -8.72 1.61 3.40
N ARG A 192 -9.90 1.11 3.80
CA ARG A 192 -10.08 -0.29 4.22
C ARG A 192 -9.83 -1.25 3.06
N ILE A 193 -10.41 -0.92 1.91
CA ILE A 193 -10.22 -1.65 0.65
C ILE A 193 -8.74 -1.61 0.23
N THR A 194 -8.10 -0.44 0.32
CA THR A 194 -6.68 -0.26 0.00
C THR A 194 -5.78 -1.12 0.90
N MET A 195 -6.08 -1.20 2.21
CA MET A 195 -5.37 -2.07 3.15
C MET A 195 -5.56 -3.55 2.80
N ALA A 196 -6.79 -3.97 2.48
CA ALA A 196 -7.08 -5.35 2.07
C ALA A 196 -6.32 -5.75 0.80
N ILE A 197 -6.37 -4.92 -0.25
CA ILE A 197 -5.64 -5.13 -1.52
C ILE A 197 -4.11 -5.12 -1.28
N TYR A 198 -3.62 -4.24 -0.40
CA TYR A 198 -2.21 -4.20 -0.05
C TYR A 198 -1.74 -5.50 0.61
N VAL A 199 -2.45 -5.99 1.63
CA VAL A 199 -2.10 -7.24 2.31
C VAL A 199 -2.28 -8.45 1.38
N PHE A 200 -3.32 -8.45 0.55
CA PHE A 200 -3.53 -9.47 -0.48
C PHE A 200 -2.37 -9.57 -1.47
N THR A 201 -1.96 -8.46 -2.06
CA THR A 201 -0.83 -8.45 -2.99
C THR A 201 0.50 -8.82 -2.32
N ARG A 202 0.68 -8.52 -1.03
CA ARG A 202 1.83 -9.01 -0.24
C ARG A 202 1.76 -10.51 0.02
N ALA A 203 0.58 -11.05 0.29
CA ALA A 203 0.38 -12.48 0.45
C ALA A 203 0.73 -13.24 -0.84
N LEU A 204 0.26 -12.75 -2.00
CA LEU A 204 0.61 -13.31 -3.31
C LEU A 204 2.11 -13.18 -3.61
N GLU A 205 2.73 -12.06 -3.26
CA GLU A 205 4.17 -11.87 -3.42
C GLU A 205 4.98 -12.90 -2.61
N PHE A 206 4.65 -13.08 -1.33
CA PHE A 206 5.36 -14.06 -0.49
C PHE A 206 5.06 -15.50 -0.91
N TRP A 207 3.87 -15.76 -1.42
CA TRP A 207 3.51 -17.06 -1.99
C TRP A 207 4.33 -17.34 -3.25
N TYR A 208 4.44 -16.37 -4.16
CA TYR A 208 5.30 -16.48 -5.35
C TYR A 208 6.76 -16.74 -4.96
N ASN A 209 7.30 -16.00 -3.97
CA ASN A 209 8.67 -16.22 -3.51
C ASN A 209 8.86 -17.61 -2.90
N HIS A 210 7.86 -18.12 -2.17
CA HIS A 210 7.90 -19.49 -1.64
C HIS A 210 7.97 -20.53 -2.76
N LEU A 211 7.18 -20.37 -3.82
CA LEU A 211 7.24 -21.25 -5.00
C LEU A 211 8.59 -21.13 -5.73
N GLU A 212 9.16 -19.93 -5.81
CA GLU A 212 10.49 -19.70 -6.37
C GLU A 212 11.58 -20.38 -5.54
N ASP A 213 11.52 -20.29 -4.21
CA ASP A 213 12.42 -20.99 -3.26
C ASP A 213 12.31 -22.53 -3.36
N GLN A 214 11.15 -23.06 -3.75
CA GLN A 214 10.93 -24.50 -4.00
C GLN A 214 11.38 -24.94 -5.41
N GLY A 215 11.83 -24.02 -6.26
CA GLY A 215 12.37 -24.33 -7.57
C GLY A 215 11.35 -24.45 -8.71
N TYR A 216 10.08 -24.08 -8.50
CA TYR A 216 9.06 -24.12 -9.55
C TYR A 216 9.36 -23.19 -10.74
N PHE A 217 10.26 -22.22 -10.59
CA PHE A 217 10.60 -21.21 -11.61
C PHE A 217 12.08 -21.24 -12.05
N HIS A 218 12.79 -22.36 -11.89
CA HIS A 218 14.22 -22.45 -12.27
C HIS A 218 14.51 -22.09 -13.74
N ASN A 219 13.60 -22.43 -14.66
CA ASN A 219 13.78 -22.23 -16.11
C ASN A 219 13.19 -20.91 -16.64
N LYS A 220 13.09 -19.88 -15.79
CA LYS A 220 12.46 -18.62 -16.16
C LYS A 220 13.36 -17.79 -17.10
N PRO A 221 12.84 -17.30 -18.24
CA PRO A 221 13.62 -16.44 -19.12
C PRO A 221 14.07 -15.16 -18.42
N TYR A 222 15.28 -14.67 -18.72
CA TYR A 222 15.90 -13.51 -18.06
C TYR A 222 15.07 -12.21 -18.16
N TRP A 223 14.20 -12.13 -19.16
CA TRP A 223 13.35 -10.97 -19.41
C TRP A 223 12.03 -11.00 -18.64
N VAL A 224 11.58 -12.17 -18.15
CA VAL A 224 10.31 -12.29 -17.42
C VAL A 224 10.50 -11.76 -16.00
N GLY A 225 9.62 -10.87 -15.54
CA GLY A 225 9.77 -10.25 -14.24
C GLY A 225 8.54 -9.48 -13.78
N SER A 226 8.63 -8.83 -12.62
CA SER A 226 7.54 -8.04 -12.05
C SER A 226 7.08 -6.87 -12.91
N TRP A 227 7.90 -6.43 -13.87
CA TRP A 227 7.55 -5.37 -14.83
C TRP A 227 6.38 -5.78 -15.74
N MET A 228 6.17 -7.07 -16.01
CA MET A 228 5.07 -7.56 -16.86
C MET A 228 3.70 -7.34 -16.25
N LEU A 229 3.62 -7.07 -14.94
CA LEU A 229 2.38 -6.62 -14.32
C LEU A 229 1.93 -5.27 -14.88
N MET A 230 2.87 -4.43 -15.32
CA MET A 230 2.57 -3.08 -15.78
C MET A 230 1.81 -3.04 -17.11
N PRO A 231 2.19 -3.75 -18.20
CA PRO A 231 1.37 -3.87 -19.41
C PRO A 231 -0.09 -4.24 -19.12
N VAL A 232 -0.32 -5.31 -18.36
CA VAL A 232 -1.68 -5.78 -18.07
C VAL A 232 -2.45 -4.76 -17.23
N SER A 233 -1.79 -4.20 -16.20
CA SER A 233 -2.41 -3.18 -15.33
C SER A 233 -2.74 -1.91 -16.11
N ALA A 234 -1.83 -1.43 -16.95
CA ALA A 234 -2.01 -0.22 -17.75
C ALA A 234 -3.08 -0.41 -18.83
N GLY A 235 -3.15 -1.58 -19.46
CA GLY A 235 -4.22 -1.94 -20.39
C GLY A 235 -5.59 -1.90 -19.72
N GLN A 236 -5.75 -2.58 -18.60
CA GLN A 236 -7.01 -2.57 -17.84
C GLN A 236 -7.38 -1.16 -17.36
N LEU A 237 -6.39 -0.41 -16.84
CA LEU A 237 -6.59 0.94 -16.34
C LEU A 237 -6.97 1.92 -17.46
N LEU A 238 -6.36 1.84 -18.64
CA LEU A 238 -6.72 2.70 -19.76
C LEU A 238 -8.12 2.38 -20.29
N HIS A 239 -8.48 1.11 -20.38
CA HIS A 239 -9.83 0.70 -20.74
C HIS A 239 -10.86 1.21 -19.72
N ALA A 240 -10.59 1.08 -18.42
CA ALA A 240 -11.46 1.63 -17.37
C ALA A 240 -11.52 3.16 -17.40
N PHE A 241 -10.40 3.85 -17.66
CA PHE A 241 -10.36 5.30 -17.77
C PHE A 241 -11.31 5.84 -18.84
N VAL A 242 -11.44 5.14 -19.96
CA VAL A 242 -12.26 5.57 -21.11
C VAL A 242 -13.73 5.20 -20.96
N PHE A 243 -14.05 3.99 -20.48
CA PHE A 243 -15.44 3.52 -20.43
C PHE A 243 -16.11 3.62 -19.05
N ASP A 244 -15.33 3.57 -17.97
CA ASP A 244 -15.79 3.45 -16.59
C ASP A 244 -14.96 4.37 -15.67
N ARG A 245 -14.94 5.66 -16.00
CA ARG A 245 -14.15 6.71 -15.32
C ARG A 245 -14.41 6.79 -13.81
N ASP A 246 -15.62 6.50 -13.38
CA ASP A 246 -16.02 6.40 -11.97
C ASP A 246 -15.30 5.29 -11.20
N CYS A 247 -14.85 4.24 -11.91
CA CYS A 247 -14.08 3.13 -11.36
C CYS A 247 -12.55 3.36 -11.42
N PHE A 248 -12.11 4.51 -11.93
CA PHE A 248 -10.70 4.80 -12.17
C PHE A 248 -10.13 5.79 -11.13
N PRO A 249 -8.87 5.65 -10.67
CA PRO A 249 -8.30 6.56 -9.68
C PRO A 249 -8.16 8.01 -10.20
N GLU A 250 -8.90 8.95 -9.62
CA GLU A 250 -8.97 10.34 -10.09
C GLU A 250 -7.60 11.04 -10.14
N ALA A 251 -6.78 10.89 -9.10
CA ALA A 251 -5.45 11.48 -9.03
C ALA A 251 -4.54 10.98 -10.18
N TYR A 252 -4.68 9.71 -10.55
CA TYR A 252 -3.93 9.10 -11.64
C TYR A 252 -4.36 9.70 -12.99
N GLY A 253 -5.67 9.94 -13.17
CA GLY A 253 -6.23 10.50 -14.40
C GLY A 253 -5.87 11.95 -14.62
N LYS A 254 -5.95 12.76 -13.56
CA LYS A 254 -5.49 14.15 -13.59
C LYS A 254 -4.01 14.23 -13.95
N PHE A 255 -3.18 13.34 -13.39
CA PHE A 255 -1.76 13.29 -13.72
C PHE A 255 -1.51 12.98 -15.21
N ILE A 256 -2.23 11.99 -15.77
CA ILE A 256 -2.12 11.64 -17.20
C ILE A 256 -2.54 12.82 -18.08
N LEU A 257 -3.72 13.39 -17.83
CA LEU A 257 -4.29 14.49 -18.63
C LEU A 257 -3.44 15.76 -18.57
N ASN A 258 -2.86 16.08 -17.40
CA ASN A 258 -1.97 17.24 -17.26
C ASN A 258 -0.66 17.08 -18.04
N ASN A 259 -0.24 15.85 -18.30
CA ASN A 259 0.97 15.52 -19.05
C ASN A 259 0.68 15.05 -20.49
N SER A 260 -0.50 15.37 -21.04
CA SER A 260 -0.87 15.07 -22.44
C SER A 260 -1.24 16.35 -23.23
N PRO A 261 -0.32 17.33 -23.34
CA PRO A 261 -0.63 18.65 -23.89
C PRO A 261 -1.08 18.61 -25.36
N GLU A 262 -0.51 17.72 -26.17
CA GLU A 262 -0.81 17.66 -27.62
C GLU A 262 -2.09 16.91 -27.97
N TYR A 263 -2.48 15.95 -27.12
CA TYR A 263 -3.61 15.07 -27.40
C TYR A 263 -4.91 15.58 -26.78
N ILE A 264 -4.83 16.35 -25.69
CA ILE A 264 -5.99 16.87 -24.97
C ILE A 264 -6.07 18.38 -25.18
N GLN A 265 -6.98 18.78 -26.06
CA GLN A 265 -7.16 20.17 -26.46
C GLN A 265 -7.74 21.01 -25.32
N LYS A 266 -6.92 21.92 -24.80
CA LYS A 266 -7.36 22.90 -23.80
C LYS A 266 -8.13 24.02 -24.49
N ARG A 267 -9.02 24.68 -23.74
CA ARG A 267 -9.72 25.87 -24.22
C ARG A 267 -8.69 26.94 -24.62
N PRO A 268 -8.73 27.44 -25.87
CA PRO A 268 -7.84 28.52 -26.30
C PRO A 268 -8.10 29.80 -25.50
N GLU A 269 -7.06 30.59 -25.24
CA GLU A 269 -7.14 31.81 -24.41
C GLU A 269 -8.06 32.88 -25.00
N GLY A 270 -8.20 32.94 -26.33
CA GLY A 270 -9.10 33.88 -27.03
C GLY A 270 -10.49 33.33 -27.36
N TYR A 271 -10.86 32.13 -26.89
CA TYR A 271 -12.14 31.52 -27.26
C TYR A 271 -13.32 32.16 -26.51
N PRO A 272 -14.37 32.66 -27.18
CA PRO A 272 -15.46 33.40 -26.56
C PRO A 272 -16.08 32.66 -25.36
N THR A 273 -16.28 33.36 -24.23
CA THR A 273 -16.75 32.75 -22.97
C THR A 273 -18.14 32.13 -23.07
N HIS A 274 -19.01 32.71 -23.90
CA HIS A 274 -20.38 32.25 -24.15
C HIS A 274 -20.45 30.94 -24.95
N LEU A 275 -19.39 30.56 -25.67
CA LEU A 275 -19.34 29.31 -26.41
C LEU A 275 -18.84 28.17 -25.52
N SER A 276 -19.47 27.00 -25.67
CA SER A 276 -19.11 25.79 -24.93
C SER A 276 -17.82 25.17 -25.49
N TRP A 277 -16.87 24.86 -24.61
CA TRP A 277 -15.69 24.05 -24.95
C TRP A 277 -15.77 22.72 -24.20
N PRO A 278 -15.48 21.57 -24.84
CA PRO A 278 -15.53 20.28 -24.18
C PRO A 278 -14.50 20.20 -23.04
N SER A 279 -14.92 19.67 -21.90
CA SER A 279 -13.99 19.40 -20.79
C SER A 279 -12.96 18.34 -21.20
N THR A 280 -11.80 18.31 -20.53
CA THR A 280 -10.74 17.31 -20.80
C THR A 280 -11.26 15.87 -20.72
N PHE A 281 -12.14 15.58 -19.75
CA PHE A 281 -12.81 14.29 -19.66
C PHE A 281 -13.94 14.12 -20.69
N GLY A 282 -14.62 15.19 -21.10
CA GLY A 282 -15.60 15.15 -22.18
C GLY A 282 -14.98 14.74 -23.53
N ILE A 283 -13.72 15.12 -23.78
CA ILE A 283 -12.95 14.63 -24.93
C ILE A 283 -12.76 13.11 -24.84
N VAL A 284 -12.39 12.58 -23.67
CA VAL A 284 -12.24 11.13 -23.43
C VAL A 284 -13.56 10.39 -23.58
N ASP A 285 -14.65 10.92 -23.03
CA ASP A 285 -15.99 10.34 -23.13
C ASP A 285 -16.45 10.31 -24.62
N SER A 286 -16.07 11.31 -25.41
CA SER A 286 -16.33 11.36 -26.85
C SER A 286 -15.49 10.33 -27.62
N LEU A 287 -14.22 10.13 -27.26
CA LEU A 287 -13.38 9.05 -27.81
C LEU A 287 -13.97 7.66 -27.49
N ALA A 288 -14.55 7.49 -26.29
CA ALA A 288 -15.27 6.27 -25.94
C ALA A 288 -16.46 6.03 -26.87
N GLN A 289 -17.26 7.08 -27.15
CA GLN A 289 -18.37 6.98 -28.10
C GLN A 289 -17.90 6.67 -29.53
N ILE A 290 -16.86 7.35 -30.03
CA ILE A 290 -16.26 7.08 -31.34
C ILE A 290 -15.84 5.62 -31.45
N SER A 291 -15.23 5.06 -30.39
CA SER A 291 -14.85 3.66 -30.37
C SER A 291 -16.06 2.71 -30.41
N LYS A 292 -17.15 3.02 -29.70
CA LYS A 292 -18.41 2.25 -29.75
C LYS A 292 -19.10 2.32 -31.12
N MET A 293 -18.89 3.40 -31.87
CA MET A 293 -19.39 3.59 -33.24
C MET A 293 -18.44 3.03 -34.30
N ASN A 294 -17.58 2.07 -33.95
CA ASN A 294 -16.62 1.44 -34.86
C ASN A 294 -15.70 2.44 -35.57
N TRP A 295 -15.17 3.43 -34.84
CA TRP A 295 -14.13 4.34 -35.32
C TRP A 295 -14.49 5.03 -36.65
N LEU A 296 -15.49 5.90 -36.60
CA LEU A 296 -16.00 6.64 -37.75
C LEU A 296 -14.89 7.40 -38.52
N PRO A 297 -15.00 7.47 -39.85
CA PRO A 297 -14.11 8.30 -40.66
C PRO A 297 -14.40 9.78 -40.36
N PHE A 298 -13.38 10.62 -40.55
CA PHE A 298 -13.56 12.06 -40.47
C PHE A 298 -14.00 12.59 -41.83
N VAL A 299 -15.09 13.36 -41.85
CA VAL A 299 -15.50 14.16 -42.99
C VAL A 299 -15.30 15.61 -42.60
N SER A 300 -14.45 16.34 -43.34
CA SER A 300 -14.11 17.72 -43.00
C SER A 300 -15.30 18.65 -43.25
N PRO A 301 -15.78 19.38 -42.23
CA PRO A 301 -16.84 20.39 -42.41
C PRO A 301 -16.39 21.55 -43.31
N ILE A 302 -15.07 21.77 -43.44
CA ILE A 302 -14.49 22.80 -44.31
C ILE A 302 -14.71 22.45 -45.79
N LEU A 303 -14.55 21.17 -46.17
CA LEU A 303 -14.77 20.72 -47.55
C LEU A 303 -16.24 20.44 -47.86
N PHE A 304 -17.03 20.03 -46.85
CA PHE A 304 -18.42 19.66 -47.02
C PHE A 304 -19.33 20.39 -46.02
N PRO A 305 -19.56 21.71 -46.21
CA PRO A 305 -20.28 22.53 -45.24
C PRO A 305 -21.80 22.24 -45.15
N VAL A 306 -22.37 21.64 -46.20
CA VAL A 306 -23.83 21.40 -46.29
C VAL A 306 -24.23 20.03 -45.69
N THR A 307 -23.30 19.08 -45.60
CA THR A 307 -23.58 17.74 -45.09
C THR A 307 -23.41 17.65 -43.58
N GLU A 308 -24.29 16.92 -42.89
CA GLU A 308 -24.10 16.57 -41.47
C GLU A 308 -22.88 15.65 -41.33
N THR A 309 -21.75 16.21 -40.91
CA THR A 309 -20.45 15.53 -40.83
C THR A 309 -20.21 14.83 -39.49
N LEU A 310 -20.94 15.22 -38.44
CA LEU A 310 -20.74 14.73 -37.07
C LEU A 310 -22.07 14.28 -36.46
N PRO A 311 -22.16 13.05 -35.90
CA PRO A 311 -23.37 12.59 -35.23
C PRO A 311 -23.76 13.50 -34.05
N LYS A 312 -25.07 13.68 -33.83
CA LYS A 312 -25.62 14.52 -32.74
C LYS A 312 -25.05 14.18 -31.35
N SER A 313 -24.74 12.92 -31.07
CA SER A 313 -24.15 12.50 -29.77
C SER A 313 -22.74 13.06 -29.54
N LEU A 314 -22.03 13.42 -30.61
CA LEU A 314 -20.67 13.97 -30.60
C LEU A 314 -20.66 15.49 -30.84
N ALA A 315 -21.81 16.17 -30.85
CA ALA A 315 -21.87 17.62 -31.09
C ALA A 315 -20.97 18.44 -30.15
N ALA A 316 -20.73 17.95 -28.92
CA ALA A 316 -19.88 18.60 -27.92
C ALA A 316 -18.41 18.78 -28.36
N ILE A 317 -17.90 17.95 -29.28
CA ILE A 317 -16.53 18.06 -29.80
C ILE A 317 -16.41 18.87 -31.10
N SER A 318 -17.53 19.38 -31.62
CA SER A 318 -17.58 20.20 -32.82
C SER A 318 -16.59 21.38 -32.81
N PRO A 319 -16.38 22.13 -31.69
CA PRO A 319 -15.40 23.22 -31.66
C PRO A 319 -13.95 22.78 -31.97
N ILE A 320 -13.63 21.51 -31.75
CA ILE A 320 -12.30 20.94 -32.01
C ILE A 320 -12.24 20.34 -33.42
N THR A 321 -13.25 19.57 -33.81
CA THR A 321 -13.23 18.82 -35.09
C THR A 321 -13.61 19.67 -36.30
N SER A 322 -14.38 20.75 -36.11
CA SER A 322 -14.79 21.64 -37.21
C SER A 322 -13.62 22.36 -37.89
N PRO A 323 -12.66 22.97 -37.16
CA PRO A 323 -11.48 23.56 -37.77
C PRO A 323 -10.39 22.53 -38.13
N ALA A 324 -10.64 21.22 -37.98
CA ALA A 324 -9.61 20.22 -38.18
C ALA A 324 -9.19 20.08 -39.65
N HIS A 325 -7.89 19.84 -39.85
CA HIS A 325 -7.25 19.82 -41.16
C HIS A 325 -7.91 18.77 -42.10
N PRO A 326 -8.31 19.14 -43.34
CA PRO A 326 -9.08 18.24 -44.21
C PRO A 326 -8.38 16.94 -44.61
N ALA A 327 -7.04 16.91 -44.60
CA ALA A 327 -6.27 15.71 -44.90
C ALA A 327 -6.34 14.60 -43.82
N ILE A 328 -6.95 14.86 -42.66
CA ILE A 328 -7.14 13.86 -41.62
C ILE A 328 -8.24 12.87 -42.05
N LYS A 329 -8.00 11.57 -41.91
CA LYS A 329 -8.97 10.53 -42.35
C LYS A 329 -9.87 9.98 -41.25
N SER A 330 -9.42 10.01 -40.00
CA SER A 330 -10.11 9.37 -38.86
C SER A 330 -10.63 10.41 -37.88
N LEU A 331 -11.87 10.24 -37.40
CA LEU A 331 -12.49 11.20 -36.47
C LEU A 331 -11.74 11.31 -35.15
N SER A 332 -11.20 10.19 -34.64
CA SER A 332 -10.36 10.19 -33.43
C SER A 332 -9.09 11.03 -33.60
N CYS A 333 -8.48 11.03 -34.79
CA CYS A 333 -7.29 11.82 -35.08
C CYS A 333 -7.64 13.31 -35.19
N ALA A 334 -8.78 13.64 -35.82
CA ALA A 334 -9.27 15.01 -35.91
C ALA A 334 -9.58 15.60 -34.52
N LEU A 335 -10.06 14.78 -33.59
CA LEU A 335 -10.28 15.19 -32.20
C LEU A 335 -8.98 15.35 -31.40
N LEU A 336 -8.01 14.47 -31.60
CA LEU A 336 -6.77 14.43 -30.83
C LEU A 336 -5.77 15.49 -31.28
N HIS A 337 -5.60 15.68 -32.59
CA HIS A 337 -4.62 16.60 -33.18
C HIS A 337 -5.19 17.34 -34.40
N PRO A 338 -6.17 18.25 -34.20
CA PRO A 338 -6.91 18.88 -35.29
C PRO A 338 -6.03 19.66 -36.28
N ASN A 339 -4.93 20.24 -35.82
CA ASN A 339 -4.07 21.11 -36.63
C ASN A 339 -3.04 20.35 -37.48
N ASP A 340 -2.68 19.13 -37.07
CA ASP A 340 -1.60 18.36 -37.69
C ASP A 340 -2.18 17.12 -38.41
N PRO A 341 -1.98 16.97 -39.73
CA PRO A 341 -2.43 15.77 -40.44
C PRO A 341 -1.58 14.52 -40.14
N SER A 342 -0.33 14.70 -39.68
CA SER A 342 0.61 13.60 -39.42
C SER A 342 0.61 13.18 -37.95
N CYS A 343 0.15 11.96 -37.68
CA CYS A 343 0.16 11.37 -36.34
C CYS A 343 1.58 11.24 -35.75
N MET A 344 2.58 10.97 -36.60
CA MET A 344 3.98 10.84 -36.16
C MET A 344 4.53 12.19 -35.70
N ARG A 345 4.22 13.28 -36.42
CA ARG A 345 4.64 14.63 -36.02
C ARG A 345 4.07 14.98 -34.65
N THR A 346 2.77 14.78 -34.44
CA THR A 346 2.13 15.00 -33.13
C THR A 346 2.77 14.17 -32.02
N TYR A 347 3.11 12.91 -32.30
CA TYR A 347 3.77 12.04 -31.32
C TYR A 347 5.17 12.56 -30.94
N VAL A 348 5.96 13.05 -31.90
CA VAL A 348 7.27 13.66 -31.64
C VAL A 348 7.12 14.98 -30.88
N SER A 349 6.18 15.85 -31.27
CA SER A 349 5.88 17.09 -30.55
C SER A 349 5.47 16.81 -29.10
N TYR A 350 4.68 15.75 -28.88
CA TYR A 350 4.32 15.30 -27.54
C TYR A 350 5.57 15.01 -26.70
N TRP A 351 6.53 14.25 -27.25
CA TRP A 351 7.77 13.95 -26.54
C TRP A 351 8.56 15.21 -26.18
N ILE A 352 8.69 16.15 -27.12
CA ILE A 352 9.39 17.42 -26.93
C ILE A 352 8.76 18.23 -25.78
N GLN A 353 7.43 18.27 -25.70
CA GLN A 353 6.73 19.06 -24.69
C GLN A 353 6.57 18.37 -23.34
N ALA A 354 6.29 17.07 -23.34
CA ALA A 354 5.96 16.32 -22.11
C ALA A 354 7.21 15.89 -21.35
N PHE A 355 8.27 15.47 -22.05
CA PHE A 355 9.47 14.93 -21.41
C PHE A 355 10.16 15.92 -20.46
N PRO A 356 10.41 17.20 -20.83
CA PRO A 356 11.04 18.14 -19.92
C PRO A 356 10.20 18.43 -18.66
N LYS A 357 8.87 18.48 -18.81
CA LYS A 357 7.94 18.70 -17.67
C LYS A 357 8.01 17.54 -16.68
N VAL A 358 7.93 16.31 -17.18
CA VAL A 358 8.02 15.08 -16.36
C VAL A 358 9.42 14.91 -15.77
N ALA A 359 10.47 15.25 -16.51
CA ALA A 359 11.85 15.26 -16.03
C ALA A 359 12.04 16.22 -14.84
N ARG A 360 11.58 17.47 -14.95
CA ARG A 360 11.63 18.44 -13.85
C ARG A 360 10.93 17.93 -12.60
N PHE A 361 9.75 17.31 -12.74
CA PHE A 361 9.03 16.72 -11.61
C PHE A 361 9.86 15.64 -10.89
N PHE A 362 10.41 14.68 -11.64
CA PHE A 362 11.23 13.61 -11.04
C PHE A 362 12.56 14.12 -10.51
N THR A 363 13.16 15.14 -11.12
CA THR A 363 14.35 15.80 -10.57
C THR A 363 14.07 16.35 -9.18
N LEU A 364 13.00 17.12 -8.99
CA LEU A 364 12.65 17.67 -7.68
C LEU A 364 12.36 16.56 -6.66
N PHE A 365 11.53 15.60 -7.05
CA PHE A 365 11.09 14.52 -6.14
C PHE A 365 12.25 13.61 -5.72
N LEU A 366 13.03 13.09 -6.68
CA LEU A 366 14.13 12.16 -6.38
C LEU A 366 15.31 12.87 -5.70
N THR A 367 15.57 14.13 -6.04
CA THR A 367 16.61 14.92 -5.34
C THR A 367 16.23 15.12 -3.88
N ALA A 368 14.98 15.51 -3.58
CA ALA A 368 14.50 15.65 -2.22
C ALA A 368 14.61 14.34 -1.42
N MET A 369 14.25 13.20 -2.04
CA MET A 369 14.43 11.88 -1.40
C MET A 369 15.91 11.52 -1.20
N SER A 370 16.79 11.93 -2.11
CA SER A 370 18.24 11.66 -2.05
C SER A 370 18.94 12.39 -0.90
N ILE A 371 18.40 13.50 -0.40
CA ILE A 371 18.95 14.25 0.76
C ILE A 371 19.05 13.34 1.98
N THR A 372 18.11 12.41 2.16
CA THR A 372 18.14 11.44 3.27
C THR A 372 19.37 10.52 3.26
N ARG A 373 20.05 10.40 2.11
CA ARG A 373 21.24 9.56 1.91
C ARG A 373 22.53 10.38 1.78
N TYR A 374 22.59 11.57 2.39
CA TYR A 374 23.72 12.50 2.29
C TYR A 374 25.09 11.85 2.61
N LYS A 375 25.16 10.90 3.56
CA LYS A 375 26.42 10.20 3.88
C LYS A 375 26.99 9.42 2.69
N ALA A 376 26.14 8.74 1.92
CA ALA A 376 26.55 8.01 0.72
C ALA A 376 26.97 8.96 -0.41
N PHE A 377 26.33 10.13 -0.47
CA PHE A 377 26.68 11.21 -1.40
C PHE A 377 28.07 11.78 -1.09
N LEU A 378 28.36 12.08 0.18
CA LEU A 378 29.67 12.58 0.62
C LEU A 378 30.81 11.60 0.30
N ASN A 379 30.57 10.30 0.46
CA ASN A 379 31.58 9.27 0.17
C ASN A 379 31.86 9.11 -1.33
N SER A 380 30.91 9.40 -2.22
CA SER A 380 31.06 9.18 -3.66
C SER A 380 30.15 10.10 -4.51
N PRO A 381 30.46 11.41 -4.58
CA PRO A 381 29.54 12.40 -5.14
C PRO A 381 29.23 12.15 -6.62
N ILE A 382 30.24 11.86 -7.44
CA ILE A 382 30.08 11.62 -8.89
C ILE A 382 29.20 10.39 -9.14
N ARG A 383 29.40 9.30 -8.39
CA ARG A 383 28.61 8.07 -8.54
C ARG A 383 27.16 8.31 -8.11
N ALA A 384 26.94 9.03 -7.01
CA ALA A 384 25.61 9.35 -6.53
C ALA A 384 24.83 10.24 -7.51
N VAL A 385 25.45 11.28 -8.05
CA VAL A 385 24.84 12.14 -9.08
C VAL A 385 24.51 11.33 -10.34
N ASN A 386 25.44 10.50 -10.83
CA ASN A 386 25.21 9.68 -12.02
C ASN A 386 24.07 8.66 -11.82
N GLN A 387 23.96 8.06 -10.62
CA GLN A 387 22.85 7.16 -10.30
C GLN A 387 21.52 7.91 -10.22
N LEU A 388 21.52 9.09 -9.60
CA LEU A 388 20.34 9.94 -9.51
C LEU A 388 19.86 10.38 -10.90
N ALA A 389 20.77 10.89 -11.74
CA ALA A 389 20.49 11.28 -13.12
C ALA A 389 19.94 10.10 -13.94
N LYS A 390 20.55 8.90 -13.84
CA LYS A 390 20.03 7.68 -14.48
C LYS A 390 18.62 7.33 -14.00
N SER A 391 18.35 7.46 -12.70
CA SER A 391 17.03 7.19 -12.14
C SER A 391 15.97 8.19 -12.60
N ILE A 392 16.32 9.48 -12.66
CA ILE A 392 15.44 10.54 -13.17
C ILE A 392 15.12 10.25 -14.64
N LEU A 393 16.14 10.09 -15.49
CA LEU A 393 15.95 9.86 -16.92
C LEU A 393 15.12 8.62 -17.21
N ARG A 394 15.40 7.48 -16.56
CA ARG A 394 14.62 6.25 -16.77
C ARG A 394 13.17 6.40 -16.33
N MET A 395 12.91 7.07 -15.19
CA MET A 395 11.55 7.25 -14.70
C MET A 395 10.77 8.23 -15.58
N SER A 396 11.42 9.29 -16.06
CA SER A 396 10.84 10.23 -17.02
C SER A 396 10.52 9.56 -18.35
N LEU A 397 11.46 8.78 -18.91
CA LEU A 397 11.24 8.00 -20.13
C LEU A 397 10.10 6.99 -19.94
N PHE A 398 10.07 6.30 -18.80
CA PHE A 398 9.01 5.34 -18.48
C PHE A 398 7.62 5.99 -18.47
N ILE A 399 7.45 7.10 -17.75
CA ILE A 399 6.15 7.75 -17.59
C ILE A 399 5.72 8.49 -18.86
N SER A 400 6.59 9.30 -19.46
CA SER A 400 6.30 9.98 -20.72
C SER A 400 6.07 8.99 -21.86
N GLY A 401 6.86 7.92 -21.92
CA GLY A 401 6.68 6.86 -22.91
C GLY A 401 5.37 6.09 -22.72
N ALA A 402 4.99 5.77 -21.48
CA ALA A 402 3.73 5.09 -21.20
C ALA A 402 2.52 5.94 -21.58
N ILE A 403 2.51 7.22 -21.21
CA ILE A 403 1.42 8.16 -21.56
C ILE A 403 1.38 8.41 -23.07
N GLY A 404 2.51 8.77 -23.67
CA GLY A 404 2.62 9.05 -25.09
C GLY A 404 2.23 7.87 -25.95
N THR A 405 2.68 6.67 -25.61
CA THR A 405 2.32 5.44 -26.35
C THR A 405 0.86 5.08 -26.16
N SER A 406 0.28 5.30 -24.97
CA SER A 406 -1.15 5.09 -24.74
C SER A 406 -1.99 5.97 -25.67
N TRP A 407 -1.67 7.26 -25.80
CA TRP A 407 -2.36 8.18 -26.72
C TRP A 407 -2.04 7.90 -28.19
N GLY A 408 -0.76 7.76 -28.53
CA GLY A 408 -0.30 7.49 -29.89
C GLY A 408 -0.79 6.16 -30.45
N SER A 409 -1.05 5.16 -29.58
CA SER A 409 -1.62 3.88 -29.99
C SER A 409 -3.01 4.01 -30.61
N ILE A 410 -3.80 5.02 -30.22
CA ILE A 410 -5.11 5.29 -30.80
C ILE A 410 -4.95 5.57 -32.29
N CYS A 411 -4.03 6.48 -32.64
CA CYS A 411 -3.72 6.82 -34.03
C CYS A 411 -3.08 5.65 -34.78
N LEU A 412 -2.16 4.92 -34.13
CA LEU A 412 -1.52 3.75 -34.72
C LEU A 412 -2.55 2.69 -35.12
N PHE A 413 -3.51 2.38 -34.24
CA PHE A 413 -4.54 1.38 -34.51
C PHE A 413 -5.53 1.78 -35.60
N GLN A 414 -5.70 3.07 -35.90
CA GLN A 414 -6.48 3.48 -37.08
C GLN A 414 -5.78 3.20 -38.40
N ASN A 415 -4.45 3.24 -38.41
CA ASN A 415 -3.68 2.95 -39.60
C ASN A 415 -3.43 1.43 -39.77
N VAL A 416 -3.35 0.69 -38.68
CA VAL A 416 -3.01 -0.75 -38.69
C VAL A 416 -4.25 -1.66 -38.75
N PHE A 417 -5.33 -1.34 -38.02
CA PHE A 417 -6.48 -2.23 -37.90
C PHE A 417 -7.72 -1.71 -38.64
N PRO A 418 -8.52 -2.60 -39.25
CA PRO A 418 -9.78 -2.20 -39.86
C PRO A 418 -10.77 -1.75 -38.79
N ARG A 419 -11.62 -0.77 -39.08
CA ARG A 419 -12.55 -0.09 -38.14
C ARG A 419 -13.35 -1.00 -37.20
N THR A 420 -13.77 -2.17 -37.66
CA THR A 420 -14.59 -3.14 -36.91
C THR A 420 -13.78 -4.08 -36.01
N PHE A 421 -12.45 -4.11 -36.15
CA PHE A 421 -11.62 -5.00 -35.33
C PHE A 421 -11.46 -4.43 -33.92
N LEU A 422 -11.99 -5.17 -32.93
CA LEU A 422 -11.85 -4.89 -31.50
C LEU A 422 -12.12 -3.42 -31.11
N PRO A 423 -13.29 -2.85 -31.49
CA PRO A 423 -13.57 -1.41 -31.40
C PRO A 423 -13.29 -0.84 -30.01
N THR A 424 -13.75 -1.53 -28.96
CA THR A 424 -13.56 -1.12 -27.56
C THR A 424 -12.27 -1.67 -26.93
N GLN A 425 -11.81 -2.85 -27.36
CA GLN A 425 -10.63 -3.51 -26.76
C GLN A 425 -9.29 -2.90 -27.21
N ARG A 426 -9.27 -2.06 -28.25
CA ARG A 426 -8.10 -1.26 -28.62
C ARG A 426 -7.54 -0.44 -27.46
N TRP A 427 -8.40 0.04 -26.56
CA TRP A 427 -7.95 0.77 -25.37
C TRP A 427 -7.14 -0.10 -24.41
N PHE A 428 -7.49 -1.38 -24.28
CA PHE A 428 -6.69 -2.33 -23.51
C PHE A 428 -5.32 -2.55 -24.17
N LEU A 429 -5.30 -2.77 -25.48
CA LEU A 429 -4.05 -2.95 -26.23
C LEU A 429 -3.15 -1.71 -26.17
N GLY A 430 -3.74 -0.52 -26.27
CA GLY A 430 -3.01 0.75 -26.20
C GLY A 430 -2.34 0.96 -24.84
N GLY A 431 -3.09 0.69 -23.76
CA GLY A 431 -2.55 0.74 -22.41
C GLY A 431 -1.52 -0.36 -22.17
N PHE A 432 -1.70 -1.55 -22.77
CA PHE A 432 -0.71 -2.63 -22.73
C PHE A 432 0.61 -2.20 -23.36
N LEU A 433 0.57 -1.62 -24.56
CA LEU A 433 1.74 -1.08 -25.25
C LEU A 433 2.40 0.04 -24.41
N GLY A 434 1.60 0.93 -23.83
CA GLY A 434 2.08 1.95 -22.89
C GLY A 434 2.79 1.35 -21.67
N GLY A 435 2.23 0.28 -21.09
CA GLY A 435 2.83 -0.40 -19.95
C GLY A 435 4.12 -1.16 -20.28
N MET A 436 4.44 -1.44 -21.55
CA MET A 436 5.70 -2.07 -21.95
C MET A 436 6.93 -1.21 -21.63
N TRP A 437 6.76 0.11 -21.53
CA TRP A 437 7.82 1.03 -21.09
C TRP A 437 8.37 0.70 -19.70
N ALA A 438 7.63 -0.08 -18.91
CA ALA A 438 8.10 -0.62 -17.62
C ALA A 438 9.38 -1.44 -17.73
N PHE A 439 9.70 -1.93 -18.93
CA PHE A 439 10.94 -2.65 -19.20
C PHE A 439 12.20 -1.82 -18.85
N LEU A 440 12.16 -0.50 -19.02
CA LEU A 440 13.26 0.41 -18.64
C LEU A 440 13.59 0.34 -17.14
N GLU A 441 12.57 0.09 -16.33
CA GLU A 441 12.64 0.05 -14.87
C GLU A 441 12.51 -1.37 -14.31
N ARG A 442 12.75 -2.40 -15.14
CA ARG A 442 12.56 -3.80 -14.76
C ARG A 442 13.32 -4.24 -13.50
N LYS A 443 14.45 -3.60 -13.18
CA LYS A 443 15.28 -3.92 -12.01
C LYS A 443 14.87 -3.17 -10.74
N ASN A 444 14.53 -1.87 -10.85
CA ASN A 444 14.35 -0.99 -9.69
C ASN A 444 12.89 -0.51 -9.49
N GLY A 445 12.03 -0.66 -10.50
CA GLY A 445 10.65 -0.15 -10.52
C GLY A 445 9.60 -1.05 -9.87
N ARG A 446 9.98 -2.12 -9.15
CA ARG A 446 9.02 -3.09 -8.58
C ARG A 446 7.93 -2.42 -7.73
N GLY A 447 8.29 -1.39 -6.96
CA GLY A 447 7.32 -0.62 -6.17
C GLY A 447 6.21 0.00 -7.02
N ASN A 448 6.57 0.60 -8.16
CA ASN A 448 5.64 1.24 -9.08
C ASN A 448 4.75 0.20 -9.76
N PHE A 449 5.31 -0.92 -10.22
CA PHE A 449 4.54 -1.98 -10.88
C PHE A 449 3.50 -2.59 -9.93
N MET A 450 3.90 -2.84 -8.67
CA MET A 450 2.98 -3.34 -7.65
C MET A 450 1.92 -2.29 -7.26
N TYR A 451 2.26 -1.01 -7.25
CA TYR A 451 1.28 0.05 -7.02
C TYR A 451 0.25 0.10 -8.15
N SER A 452 0.68 0.12 -9.41
CA SER A 452 -0.21 0.11 -10.57
C SER A 452 -1.06 -1.16 -10.63
N ALA A 453 -0.51 -2.32 -10.28
CA ALA A 453 -1.28 -3.56 -10.17
C ALA A 453 -2.38 -3.49 -9.11
N ARG A 454 -2.11 -2.89 -7.93
CA ARG A 454 -3.14 -2.69 -6.90
C ARG A 454 -4.24 -1.75 -7.36
N MET A 455 -3.88 -0.66 -8.04
CA MET A 455 -4.85 0.28 -8.62
C MET A 455 -5.69 -0.39 -9.69
N SER A 456 -5.08 -1.24 -10.53
CA SER A 456 -5.78 -2.03 -11.54
C SER A 456 -6.74 -3.04 -10.91
N ILE A 457 -6.34 -3.75 -9.85
CA ILE A 457 -7.22 -4.67 -9.12
C ILE A 457 -8.43 -3.94 -8.52
N ASP A 458 -8.21 -2.81 -7.86
CA ASP A 458 -9.30 -1.98 -7.29
C ASP A 458 -10.27 -1.51 -8.39
N SER A 459 -9.71 -0.99 -9.50
CA SER A 459 -10.50 -0.52 -10.63
C SER A 459 -11.28 -1.65 -11.29
N LEU A 460 -10.64 -2.79 -11.56
CA LEU A 460 -11.26 -3.95 -12.17
C LEU A 460 -12.42 -4.46 -11.31
N TRP A 461 -12.23 -4.56 -10.00
CA TRP A 461 -13.28 -4.96 -9.05
C TRP A 461 -14.52 -4.06 -9.13
N LYS A 462 -14.30 -2.74 -9.16
CA LYS A 462 -15.37 -1.73 -9.30
C LYS A 462 -16.07 -1.85 -10.65
N VAL A 463 -15.31 -1.98 -11.75
CA VAL A 463 -15.87 -2.18 -13.10
C VAL A 463 -16.72 -3.44 -13.16
N GLY A 464 -16.24 -4.58 -12.64
CA GLY A 464 -17.00 -5.83 -12.67
C GLY A 464 -18.26 -5.79 -11.81
N THR A 465 -18.26 -5.03 -10.71
CA THR A 465 -19.48 -4.79 -9.91
C THR A 465 -20.49 -3.94 -10.70
N LYS A 466 -20.03 -2.87 -11.35
CA LYS A 466 -20.86 -1.96 -12.15
C LYS A 466 -21.46 -2.66 -13.38
N ARG A 467 -20.67 -3.49 -14.06
CA ARG A 467 -21.09 -4.25 -15.25
C ARG A 467 -21.83 -5.56 -14.92
N GLY A 468 -21.98 -5.89 -13.64
CA GLY A 468 -22.69 -7.09 -13.19
C GLY A 468 -21.93 -8.41 -13.40
N TRP A 469 -20.62 -8.38 -13.63
CA TRP A 469 -19.79 -9.59 -13.76
C TRP A 469 -19.74 -10.40 -12.46
N TRP A 470 -19.78 -9.70 -11.32
CA TRP A 470 -19.85 -10.31 -10.00
C TRP A 470 -20.70 -9.48 -9.05
N ARG A 471 -21.33 -10.17 -8.09
CA ARG A 471 -22.09 -9.54 -7.01
C ARG A 471 -21.14 -9.13 -5.90
N GLY A 472 -21.20 -7.87 -5.47
CA GLY A 472 -20.42 -7.38 -4.35
C GLY A 472 -20.76 -8.11 -3.06
N VAL A 473 -19.75 -8.67 -2.39
CA VAL A 473 -19.92 -9.32 -1.07
C VAL A 473 -19.83 -8.26 0.02
N LYS A 474 -20.85 -8.18 0.88
CA LYS A 474 -20.85 -7.26 2.02
C LYS A 474 -19.66 -7.58 2.94
N ASN A 475 -18.78 -6.58 3.13
CA ASN A 475 -17.52 -6.72 3.88
C ASN A 475 -16.57 -7.81 3.32
N GLY A 476 -16.62 -8.10 2.02
CA GLY A 476 -15.70 -9.05 1.39
C GLY A 476 -14.23 -8.64 1.50
N ASP A 477 -13.96 -7.34 1.64
CA ASP A 477 -12.62 -6.79 1.89
C ASP A 477 -12.02 -7.26 3.24
N VAL A 478 -12.84 -7.41 4.28
CA VAL A 478 -12.41 -7.95 5.58
C VAL A 478 -12.05 -9.43 5.47
N LEU A 479 -12.85 -10.20 4.72
CA LEU A 479 -12.56 -11.61 4.47
C LEU A 479 -11.27 -11.76 3.66
N LEU A 480 -11.11 -10.99 2.59
CA LEU A 480 -9.91 -10.95 1.77
C LEU A 480 -8.67 -10.62 2.62
N PHE A 481 -8.76 -9.60 3.47
CA PHE A 481 -7.70 -9.23 4.40
C PHE A 481 -7.35 -10.37 5.35
N THR A 482 -8.35 -11.02 5.93
CA THR A 482 -8.18 -12.11 6.91
C THR A 482 -7.51 -13.34 6.28
N ILE A 483 -7.96 -13.76 5.10
CA ILE A 483 -7.35 -14.86 4.34
C ILE A 483 -5.92 -14.51 3.92
N SER A 484 -5.69 -13.27 3.49
CA SER A 484 -4.36 -12.80 3.11
C SER A 484 -3.40 -12.78 4.32
N LEU A 485 -3.89 -12.32 5.47
CA LEU A 485 -3.14 -12.35 6.73
C LEU A 485 -2.83 -13.79 7.18
N ALA A 486 -3.77 -14.72 7.01
CA ALA A 486 -3.56 -16.14 7.26
C ALA A 486 -2.45 -16.70 6.36
N THR A 487 -2.51 -16.41 5.06
CA THR A 487 -1.49 -16.85 4.10
C THR A 487 -0.10 -16.33 4.48
N ILE A 488 0.03 -15.04 4.82
CA ILE A 488 1.29 -14.44 5.27
C ILE A 488 1.80 -15.10 6.56
N ASN A 489 0.92 -15.32 7.55
CA ASN A 489 1.32 -15.94 8.81
C ASN A 489 1.74 -17.40 8.63
N VAL A 490 1.07 -18.14 7.73
CA VAL A 490 1.42 -19.52 7.39
C VAL A 490 2.77 -19.58 6.69
N LEU A 491 2.99 -18.73 5.67
CA LEU A 491 4.28 -18.64 4.97
C LEU A 491 5.42 -18.24 5.90
N TYR A 492 5.18 -17.29 6.81
CA TYR A 492 6.17 -16.90 7.81
C TYR A 492 6.46 -18.01 8.84
N GLU A 493 5.53 -18.94 9.08
CA GLU A 493 5.78 -20.13 9.91
C GLU A 493 6.60 -21.20 9.17
N MET A 494 6.24 -21.49 7.92
CA MET A 494 6.85 -22.57 7.14
C MET A 494 8.20 -22.17 6.55
N SER A 495 8.29 -20.98 5.97
CA SER A 495 9.47 -20.47 5.28
C SER A 495 9.64 -18.96 5.57
N PRO A 496 10.22 -18.57 6.71
CA PRO A 496 10.45 -17.17 7.05
C PRO A 496 11.25 -16.39 5.98
N ARG A 497 11.98 -17.10 5.11
CA ARG A 497 12.78 -16.53 4.01
C ARG A 497 11.94 -15.96 2.87
N SER A 498 10.77 -16.52 2.57
CA SER A 498 9.91 -16.06 1.47
C SER A 498 9.36 -14.63 1.69
N VAL A 499 9.43 -14.14 2.92
CA VAL A 499 9.15 -12.75 3.29
C VAL A 499 10.41 -11.89 3.05
N ASN A 500 10.54 -11.33 1.85
CA ASN A 500 11.76 -10.65 1.39
C ASN A 500 12.13 -9.35 2.13
N SER A 501 11.18 -8.72 2.85
CA SER A 501 11.46 -7.48 3.59
C SER A 501 11.81 -7.77 5.04
N GLY A 502 13.05 -7.42 5.45
CA GLY A 502 13.47 -7.52 6.85
C GLY A 502 12.57 -6.74 7.80
N VAL A 503 12.04 -5.59 7.36
CA VAL A 503 11.05 -4.81 8.13
C VAL A 503 9.73 -5.57 8.25
N ALA A 504 9.27 -6.23 7.18
CA ALA A 504 8.06 -7.04 7.22
C ALA A 504 8.24 -8.26 8.16
N ARG A 505 9.40 -8.94 8.12
CA ARG A 505 9.71 -10.05 9.02
C ARG A 505 9.72 -9.63 10.48
N LYS A 506 10.35 -8.50 10.79
CA LYS A 506 10.37 -7.92 12.15
C LYS A 506 8.98 -7.46 12.60
N GLY A 507 8.20 -6.88 11.69
CA GLY A 507 6.81 -6.49 11.93
C GLY A 507 5.91 -7.69 12.26
N LEU A 508 6.05 -8.81 11.54
CA LEU A 508 5.34 -10.06 11.85
C LEU A 508 5.80 -10.66 13.18
N GLY A 509 7.09 -10.56 13.53
CA GLY A 509 7.61 -10.91 14.86
C GLY A 509 6.96 -10.09 15.98
N VAL A 510 6.84 -8.77 15.79
CA VAL A 510 6.12 -7.89 16.74
C VAL A 510 4.64 -8.25 16.81
N LEU A 511 3.99 -8.53 15.68
CA LEU A 511 2.59 -8.93 15.65
C LEU A 511 2.35 -10.18 16.52
N ARG A 512 3.28 -11.15 16.47
CA ARG A 512 3.25 -12.38 17.28
C ARG A 512 3.67 -12.22 18.75
N GLY A 513 4.28 -11.08 19.10
CA GLY A 513 4.79 -10.82 20.46
C GLY A 513 6.22 -11.28 20.71
N GLU A 514 6.99 -11.57 19.65
CA GLU A 514 8.39 -12.03 19.72
C GLU A 514 9.40 -10.88 19.72
N GLY A 515 8.91 -9.65 19.53
CA GLY A 515 9.73 -8.45 19.45
C GLY A 515 10.25 -8.18 18.04
N TRP A 516 11.17 -7.21 17.95
CA TRP A 516 11.73 -6.72 16.69
C TRP A 516 12.88 -7.61 16.17
N VAL A 517 12.58 -8.90 15.99
CA VAL A 517 13.56 -9.95 15.69
C VAL A 517 13.34 -10.49 14.28
N ASP A 518 14.43 -10.74 13.56
CA ASP A 518 14.39 -11.33 12.21
C ASP A 518 14.72 -12.83 12.26
N ARG A 519 13.68 -13.67 12.29
CA ARG A 519 13.81 -15.15 12.33
C ARG A 519 14.64 -15.72 11.17
N ALA A 520 14.56 -15.13 9.99
CA ALA A 520 15.29 -15.63 8.83
C ALA A 520 16.80 -15.33 8.93
N ALA A 521 17.18 -14.23 9.59
CA ALA A 521 18.57 -13.91 9.88
C ALA A 521 19.15 -14.83 10.97
N LEU A 522 18.39 -15.10 12.04
CA LEU A 522 18.81 -15.99 13.13
C LEU A 522 19.10 -17.43 12.66
N SER A 523 18.28 -17.96 11.75
CA SER A 523 18.51 -19.29 11.15
C SER A 523 19.83 -19.37 10.37
N ARG A 524 20.35 -18.24 9.85
CA ARG A 524 21.62 -18.17 9.12
C ARG A 524 22.81 -18.18 10.08
N GLU A 525 22.74 -17.47 11.21
CA GLU A 525 23.80 -17.48 12.23
C GLU A 525 23.95 -18.86 12.89
N GLY A 526 22.85 -19.58 13.13
CA GLY A 526 22.89 -20.96 13.64
C GLY A 526 23.53 -21.96 12.66
N LYS A 527 23.24 -21.85 11.35
CA LYS A 527 23.88 -22.69 10.32
C LYS A 527 25.34 -22.32 10.05
N GLY A 528 25.70 -21.04 10.18
CA GLY A 528 27.09 -20.59 10.05
C GLY A 528 28.00 -21.07 11.19
N LYS A 529 27.46 -21.17 12.41
CA LYS A 529 28.17 -21.78 13.54
C LYS A 529 28.28 -23.29 13.45
N GLY A 530 27.30 -23.98 12.87
CA GLY A 530 27.38 -25.43 12.64
C GLY A 530 28.49 -25.82 11.66
N LYS A 531 28.61 -25.10 10.53
CA LYS A 531 29.70 -25.34 9.56
C LYS A 531 31.10 -25.05 10.09
N ALA A 532 31.24 -24.05 10.97
CA ALA A 532 32.53 -23.72 11.58
C ALA A 532 32.95 -24.66 12.71
N VAL A 533 32.05 -25.56 13.16
CA VAL A 533 32.37 -26.64 14.10
C VAL A 533 32.75 -27.90 13.31
N ASP A 534 32.07 -28.20 12.20
CA ASP A 534 32.46 -29.31 11.32
C ASP A 534 33.83 -29.09 10.64
N GLU A 535 34.21 -27.86 10.28
CA GLU A 535 35.55 -27.54 9.71
C GLU A 535 36.69 -27.49 10.75
N LYS A 536 36.42 -27.78 12.04
CA LYS A 536 37.44 -27.87 13.09
C LYS A 536 37.64 -29.29 13.63
N GLU A 537 36.87 -30.26 13.13
CA GLU A 537 36.99 -31.67 13.46
C GLU A 537 37.45 -32.54 12.27
N GLU A 538 37.79 -31.92 11.13
CA GLU A 538 38.69 -32.47 10.09
C GLU A 538 40.06 -31.78 10.19
#